data_AF-A0A3D4Z3N4-F1
#
_entry.id   AF-A0A3D4Z3N4-F1
#
_cell.length_a   1.000
_cell.length_b   1.000
_cell.length_c   1.000
_cell.angle_alpha   90.00
_cell.angle_beta   90.00
_cell.angle_gamma   90.00
#
_symmetry.space_group_name_H-M   'P 1'
#
loop_
_entity.id
_entity.type
_entity.pdbx_description
1 polymer ?
#
loop_
_entity_poly.entity_id
_entity_poly.type
_entity_poly.pdbx_seq_one_letter_code
_entity_poly.pdbx_strand_id
1 'polypeptide(L)'
;MSPLLAKTGLAASSEVILQQKLLTPLQEKEDRRSRFSRASLPASERRVRILENAPQTDAKGNAFLPFAIDERQIWSKAAQESWTKDAITGCVYPEAGKIFVKRKEVYYSYEMLLGLKTAATPAEVCRARQ
;
A
#
# COMPACT_ATOMS: atom_id res chain seq x y z
N MET A 1 -4.96 -22.92 -20.65
CA MET A 1 -4.08 -22.29 -19.64
C MET A 1 -4.94 -21.88 -18.46
N SER A 2 -4.70 -22.45 -17.27
CA SER A 2 -5.61 -22.33 -16.13
C SER A 2 -5.65 -20.89 -15.58
N PRO A 3 -6.83 -20.26 -15.46
CA PRO A 3 -6.97 -18.90 -14.94
C PRO A 3 -6.59 -18.75 -13.46
N LEU A 4 -6.36 -19.86 -12.76
CA LEU A 4 -5.92 -19.88 -11.36
C LEU A 4 -4.42 -19.55 -11.20
N LEU A 5 -3.56 -19.98 -12.13
CA LEU A 5 -2.11 -19.71 -12.06
C LEU A 5 -1.77 -18.24 -12.34
N ALA A 6 -2.51 -17.60 -13.25
CA ALA A 6 -2.34 -16.18 -13.56
C ALA A 6 -2.75 -15.26 -12.39
N LYS A 7 -3.78 -15.65 -11.62
CA LYS A 7 -4.28 -14.91 -10.45
C LYS A 7 -3.25 -14.87 -9.32
N THR A 8 -2.63 -16.01 -9.02
CA THR A 8 -1.59 -16.09 -7.98
C THR A 8 -0.33 -15.31 -8.38
N GLY A 9 0.03 -15.34 -9.67
CA GLY A 9 1.18 -14.58 -10.17
C GLY A 9 1.03 -13.07 -10.05
N LEU A 10 -0.18 -12.54 -10.26
CA LEU A 10 -0.45 -11.11 -10.17
C LEU A 10 -0.45 -10.58 -8.72
N ALA A 11 -0.98 -11.36 -7.78
CA ALA A 11 -0.93 -11.02 -6.37
C ALA A 11 0.53 -11.01 -5.85
N ALA A 12 1.29 -12.05 -6.20
CA ALA A 12 2.71 -12.14 -5.83
C ALA A 12 3.55 -10.99 -6.43
N SER A 13 3.34 -10.64 -7.71
CA SER A 13 4.05 -9.51 -8.33
C SER A 13 3.66 -8.17 -7.69
N SER A 14 2.40 -8.01 -7.31
CA SER A 14 1.90 -6.84 -6.60
C SER A 14 2.53 -6.68 -5.22
N GLU A 15 2.66 -7.77 -4.46
CA GLU A 15 3.36 -7.78 -3.17
C GLU A 15 4.83 -7.37 -3.33
N VAL A 16 5.52 -7.90 -4.34
CA VAL A 16 6.91 -7.52 -4.63
C VAL A 16 7.02 -6.03 -4.96
N ILE A 17 6.11 -5.50 -5.79
CA ILE A 17 6.08 -4.07 -6.13
C ILE A 17 5.84 -3.21 -4.88
N LEU A 18 4.88 -3.58 -4.04
CA LEU A 18 4.59 -2.88 -2.79
C LEU A 18 5.77 -2.93 -1.83
N GLN A 19 6.45 -4.08 -1.72
CA GLN A 19 7.62 -4.22 -0.87
C GLN A 19 8.76 -3.31 -1.35
N GLN A 20 9.09 -3.36 -2.64
CA GLN A 20 10.25 -2.65 -3.20
C GLN A 20 10.04 -1.15 -3.31
N LYS A 21 8.86 -0.70 -3.73
CA LYS A 21 8.60 0.72 -3.97
C LYS A 21 8.06 1.45 -2.75
N LEU A 22 7.26 0.78 -1.91
CA LEU A 22 6.61 1.43 -0.78
C LEU A 22 7.23 1.03 0.56
N LEU A 23 7.21 -0.24 0.94
CA LEU A 23 7.58 -0.62 2.32
C LEU A 23 9.05 -0.40 2.64
N THR A 24 9.96 -0.88 1.80
CA THR A 24 11.40 -0.71 2.04
C THR A 24 11.79 0.78 2.06
N PRO A 25 11.41 1.62 1.07
CA PRO A 25 11.74 3.05 1.10
C PRO A 25 11.06 3.80 2.25
N LEU A 26 9.85 3.39 2.66
CA LEU A 26 9.18 3.98 3.82
C LEU A 26 9.94 3.68 5.11
N GLN A 27 10.38 2.44 5.31
CA GLN A 27 11.20 2.06 6.45
C GLN A 27 12.52 2.84 6.47
N GLU A 28 13.24 2.90 5.33
CA GLU A 28 14.49 3.66 5.24
C GLU A 28 14.31 5.14 5.59
N LYS A 29 13.22 5.75 5.14
CA LYS A 29 12.88 7.13 5.50
C LYS A 29 12.65 7.28 6.99
N GLU A 30 11.94 6.33 7.60
CA GLU A 30 11.63 6.35 9.02
C GLU A 30 12.86 6.11 9.90
N ASP A 31 13.77 5.23 9.48
CA ASP A 31 15.03 4.95 10.17
C ASP A 31 15.95 6.18 10.18
N ARG A 32 15.89 7.02 9.14
CA ARG A 32 16.62 8.29 9.06
C ARG A 32 15.97 9.41 9.86
N ARG A 33 14.80 9.19 10.48
CA ARG A 33 14.11 10.23 11.25
C ARG A 33 14.93 10.61 12.47
N SER A 34 15.08 11.91 12.71
CA SER A 34 15.73 12.43 13.91
C SER A 34 15.06 11.90 15.18
N ARG A 35 15.88 11.45 16.15
CA ARG A 35 15.44 11.06 17.50
C ARG A 35 14.71 12.17 18.27
N PHE A 36 14.88 13.42 17.86
CA PHE A 36 14.24 14.59 18.45
C PHE A 36 12.95 14.99 17.74
N SER A 37 12.53 14.24 16.72
CA SER A 37 11.26 14.47 16.05
C SER A 37 10.08 14.29 16.99
N ARG A 38 9.09 15.19 16.92
CA ARG A 38 7.83 15.09 17.66
C ARG A 38 6.76 14.30 16.89
N ALA A 39 7.08 13.78 15.71
CA ALA A 39 6.18 12.91 14.97
C ALA A 39 6.00 11.57 15.69
N SER A 40 4.82 10.97 15.56
CA SER A 40 4.54 9.64 16.14
C SER A 40 5.61 8.62 15.75
N LEU A 41 5.93 7.71 16.67
CA LEU A 41 6.91 6.66 16.41
C LEU A 41 6.50 5.84 15.18
N PRO A 42 7.48 5.44 14.33
CA PRO A 42 7.19 4.60 13.18
C PRO A 42 6.68 3.23 13.62
N ALA A 43 5.98 2.55 12.72
CA ALA A 43 5.64 1.15 12.91
C ALA A 43 6.92 0.31 12.95
N SER A 44 6.93 -0.72 13.79
CA SER A 44 8.08 -1.62 13.93
C SER A 44 8.06 -2.71 12.87
N GLU A 45 6.85 -3.13 12.47
CA GLU A 45 6.64 -4.11 11.40
C GLU A 45 5.46 -3.67 10.55
N ARG A 46 5.53 -4.00 9.25
CA ARG A 46 4.46 -3.80 8.29
C ARG A 46 4.23 -5.08 7.51
N ARG A 47 2.98 -5.40 7.22
CA ARG A 47 2.62 -6.56 6.40
C ARG A 47 1.63 -6.17 5.31
N VAL A 48 1.96 -6.50 4.07
CA VAL A 48 1.04 -6.35 2.93
C VAL A 48 -0.03 -7.44 2.97
N ARG A 49 -1.27 -7.05 2.66
CA ARG A 49 -2.37 -7.96 2.32
C ARG A 49 -3.01 -7.49 1.03
N ILE A 50 -3.03 -8.35 0.02
CA ILE A 50 -3.88 -8.15 -1.14
C ILE A 50 -5.32 -8.50 -0.74
N LEU A 51 -6.24 -7.56 -0.91
CA LEU A 51 -7.63 -7.71 -0.42
C LEU A 51 -8.46 -8.61 -1.35
N GLU A 52 -8.18 -8.54 -2.65
CA GLU A 52 -8.85 -9.33 -3.66
C GLU A 52 -7.83 -10.03 -4.56
N ASN A 53 -7.99 -11.34 -4.76
CA ASN A 53 -7.06 -12.11 -5.60
C ASN A 53 -7.33 -11.96 -7.11
N ALA A 54 -8.44 -11.32 -7.49
CA ALA A 54 -8.78 -11.06 -8.88
C ALA A 54 -8.50 -9.59 -9.21
N PRO A 55 -7.81 -9.28 -10.32
CA PRO A 55 -7.65 -7.91 -10.77
C PRO A 55 -9.00 -7.28 -11.07
N GLN A 56 -9.21 -6.08 -10.55
CA GLN A 56 -10.28 -5.19 -10.97
C GLN A 56 -9.80 -4.35 -12.15
N THR A 57 -10.73 -3.86 -12.96
CA THR A 57 -10.41 -2.99 -14.08
C THR A 57 -10.99 -1.61 -13.82
N ASP A 58 -10.20 -0.56 -14.03
CA ASP A 58 -10.66 0.81 -13.91
C ASP A 58 -11.45 1.28 -15.15
N ALA A 59 -11.97 2.51 -15.10
CA ALA A 59 -12.71 3.11 -16.22
C ALA A 59 -11.89 3.21 -17.53
N LYS A 60 -10.56 3.18 -17.43
CA LYS A 60 -9.62 3.29 -18.56
C LYS A 60 -9.12 1.93 -19.05
N GLY A 61 -9.61 0.83 -18.47
CA GLY A 61 -9.21 -0.53 -18.86
C GLY A 61 -7.95 -1.04 -18.17
N ASN A 62 -7.38 -0.32 -17.20
CA ASN A 62 -6.17 -0.76 -16.51
C ASN A 62 -6.53 -1.72 -15.37
N ALA A 63 -5.79 -2.82 -15.27
CA ALA A 63 -5.92 -3.78 -14.18
C ALA A 63 -5.25 -3.26 -12.89
N PHE A 64 -5.96 -3.37 -11.77
CA PHE A 64 -5.45 -3.05 -10.44
C PHE A 64 -5.90 -4.07 -9.40
N LEU A 65 -5.17 -4.12 -8.29
CA LEU A 65 -5.49 -4.92 -7.12
C LEU A 65 -5.60 -4.02 -5.89
N PRO A 66 -6.69 -4.10 -5.11
CA PRO A 66 -6.79 -3.43 -3.83
C PRO A 66 -5.86 -4.10 -2.80
N PHE A 67 -5.18 -3.30 -1.99
CA PHE A 67 -4.32 -3.79 -0.92
C PHE A 67 -4.57 -3.04 0.39
N ALA A 68 -4.17 -3.68 1.47
CA ALA A 68 -4.03 -3.11 2.80
C ALA A 68 -2.62 -3.40 3.35
N ILE A 69 -2.12 -2.52 4.19
CA ILE A 69 -0.91 -2.73 4.98
C ILE A 69 -1.33 -2.68 6.44
N ASP A 70 -1.07 -3.75 7.15
CA ASP A 70 -1.21 -3.82 8.59
C ASP A 70 0.09 -3.30 9.23
N GLU A 71 -0.01 -2.56 10.33
CA GLU A 71 1.14 -2.03 11.07
C GLU A 71 1.16 -2.59 12.50
N ARG A 72 2.36 -2.87 13.02
CA ARG A 72 2.57 -3.25 14.42
C ARG A 72 3.44 -2.23 15.13
N GLN A 73 3.05 -1.89 16.35
CA GLN A 73 3.78 -0.94 17.20
C GLN A 73 4.28 -1.65 18.45
N ILE A 74 5.58 -1.64 18.73
CA ILE A 74 6.15 -2.37 19.88
C ILE A 74 6.34 -1.53 21.15
N TRP A 75 5.96 -0.25 21.13
CA TRP A 75 6.28 0.71 22.19
C TRP A 75 5.29 0.69 23.38
N SER A 76 4.22 -0.10 23.32
CA SER A 76 3.36 -0.37 24.48
C SER A 76 3.05 -1.86 24.61
N LYS A 77 2.91 -2.37 25.85
CA LYS A 77 2.59 -3.79 26.11
C LYS A 77 1.31 -4.24 25.42
N ALA A 78 0.29 -3.37 25.33
CA ALA A 78 -0.94 -3.66 24.61
C ALA A 78 -0.76 -3.69 23.07
N ALA A 79 0.19 -2.92 22.55
CA ALA A 79 0.49 -2.86 21.12
C ALA A 79 1.46 -3.97 20.67
N GLN A 80 2.26 -4.55 21.57
CA GLN A 80 3.15 -5.68 21.26
C GLN A 80 2.40 -6.90 20.70
N GLU A 81 1.13 -7.09 21.06
CA GLU A 81 0.34 -8.24 20.64
C GLU A 81 -0.68 -7.93 19.52
N SER A 82 -0.87 -6.67 19.13
CA SER A 82 -1.93 -6.29 18.20
C SER A 82 -1.40 -5.64 16.92
N TRP A 83 -1.78 -6.26 15.79
CA TRP A 83 -1.66 -5.64 14.48
C TRP A 83 -2.79 -4.62 14.29
N THR A 84 -2.43 -3.39 13.97
CA THR A 84 -3.37 -2.39 13.47
C THR A 84 -3.69 -2.73 12.02
N LYS A 85 -4.87 -3.30 11.79
CA LYS A 85 -5.31 -3.67 10.44
C LYS A 85 -5.61 -2.44 9.60
N ASP A 86 -5.36 -2.57 8.30
CA ASP A 86 -5.74 -1.57 7.30
C ASP A 86 -5.20 -0.15 7.60
N ALA A 87 -4.05 -0.08 8.27
CA ALA A 87 -3.39 1.18 8.65
C ALA A 87 -3.04 2.04 7.42
N ILE A 88 -2.71 1.38 6.30
CA ILE A 88 -2.63 2.00 4.98
C ILE A 88 -3.47 1.15 4.04
N THR A 89 -4.33 1.78 3.26
CA THR A 89 -5.11 1.11 2.21
C THR A 89 -4.85 1.78 0.87
N GLY A 90 -5.05 1.05 -0.22
CA GLY A 90 -4.72 1.56 -1.54
C GLY A 90 -5.03 0.59 -2.65
N CYS A 91 -4.54 0.91 -3.84
CA CYS A 91 -4.48 -0.03 -4.93
C CYS A 91 -3.13 0.01 -5.65
N VAL A 92 -2.77 -1.11 -6.24
CA VAL A 92 -1.57 -1.26 -7.05
C VAL A 92 -1.97 -1.67 -8.47
N TYR A 93 -1.36 -1.02 -9.44
CA TYR A 93 -1.45 -1.35 -10.85
C TYR A 93 -0.17 -2.09 -11.23
N PRO A 94 -0.16 -3.43 -11.16
CA PRO A 94 1.07 -4.21 -11.28
C PRO A 94 1.75 -4.04 -12.64
N GLU A 95 0.99 -3.98 -13.74
CA GLU A 95 1.55 -3.81 -15.10
C GLU A 95 2.20 -2.44 -15.30
N ALA A 96 1.61 -1.39 -14.73
CA ALA A 96 2.16 -0.04 -14.79
C ALA A 96 3.19 0.24 -13.66
N GLY A 97 3.32 -0.67 -12.70
CA GLY A 97 4.11 -0.49 -11.49
C GLY A 97 3.72 0.75 -10.67
N LYS A 98 2.46 1.18 -10.74
CA LYS A 98 1.94 2.37 -10.02
C LYS A 98 1.25 1.93 -8.73
N ILE A 99 1.45 2.69 -7.66
CA ILE A 99 0.83 2.44 -6.37
C ILE A 99 0.13 3.72 -5.93
N PHE A 100 -1.12 3.59 -5.52
CA PHE A 100 -1.91 4.67 -4.98
C PHE A 100 -2.39 4.31 -3.58
N VAL A 101 -2.33 5.27 -2.67
CA VAL A 101 -2.75 5.13 -1.28
C VAL A 101 -3.96 6.00 -1.02
N LYS A 102 -4.92 5.46 -0.28
CA LYS A 102 -6.15 6.14 0.11
C LYS A 102 -5.88 6.96 1.37
N ARG A 103 -6.22 8.24 1.33
CA ARG A 103 -6.22 9.12 2.50
C ARG A 103 -7.57 9.82 2.58
N LYS A 104 -8.35 9.52 3.62
CA LYS A 104 -9.79 9.82 3.66
C LYS A 104 -10.45 9.20 2.42
N GLU A 105 -11.17 9.96 1.59
CA GLU A 105 -11.80 9.46 0.36
C GLU A 105 -11.03 9.77 -0.93
N VAL A 106 -9.77 10.20 -0.81
CA VAL A 106 -8.96 10.63 -1.96
C VAL A 106 -7.73 9.75 -2.08
N TYR A 107 -7.39 9.38 -3.31
CA TYR A 107 -6.18 8.63 -3.64
C TYR A 107 -5.03 9.58 -3.99
N TYR A 108 -3.83 9.19 -3.57
CA TYR A 108 -2.58 9.89 -3.83
C TYR A 108 -1.52 8.89 -4.29
N SER A 109 -0.49 9.34 -5.01
CA SER A 109 0.70 8.51 -5.24
C SER A 109 1.33 8.09 -3.90
N TYR A 110 1.80 6.84 -3.81
CA TYR A 110 2.46 6.28 -2.63
C TYR A 110 3.65 7.14 -2.14
N GLU A 111 4.27 7.89 -3.06
CA GLU A 111 5.34 8.86 -2.80
C GLU A 111 4.97 9.90 -1.74
N MET A 112 3.66 10.16 -1.53
CA MET A 112 3.18 10.99 -0.42
C MET A 112 3.66 10.46 0.94
N LEU A 113 3.60 9.15 1.16
CA LEU A 113 4.06 8.53 2.41
C LEU A 113 5.58 8.66 2.57
N LEU A 114 6.30 8.72 1.44
CA LEU A 114 7.72 9.02 1.37
C LEU A 114 8.02 10.52 1.54
N GLY A 115 7.00 11.36 1.74
CA GLY A 115 7.15 12.78 2.06
C GLY A 115 7.28 13.68 0.83
N LEU A 116 7.07 13.14 -0.36
CA LEU A 116 7.02 13.92 -1.59
C LEU A 116 5.66 14.61 -1.71
N LYS A 117 5.66 15.80 -2.33
CA LYS A 117 4.42 16.50 -2.64
C LYS A 117 3.78 15.85 -3.85
N THR A 118 2.59 15.31 -3.67
CA THR A 118 1.82 14.68 -4.75
C THR A 118 0.45 15.34 -4.85
N ALA A 119 -0.05 15.51 -6.08
CA ALA A 119 -1.42 15.93 -6.30
C ALA A 119 -2.38 14.77 -6.02
N ALA A 120 -3.64 15.10 -5.71
CA ALA A 120 -4.71 14.13 -5.69
C ALA A 120 -4.84 13.48 -7.07
N THR A 121 -5.07 12.17 -7.11
CA THR A 121 -5.26 11.46 -8.36
C THR A 121 -6.69 11.58 -8.87
N PRO A 122 -6.93 11.40 -10.18
CA PRO A 122 -8.29 11.38 -10.73
C PRO A 122 -9.17 10.36 -10.00
N ALA A 123 -10.46 10.67 -9.83
CA ALA A 123 -11.43 9.85 -9.09
C ALA A 123 -11.71 8.47 -9.72
N GLU A 124 -11.26 8.27 -10.96
CA GLU A 124 -11.36 7.00 -11.69
C GLU A 124 -10.31 5.98 -11.26
N VAL A 125 -9.23 6.43 -10.63
CA VAL A 125 -8.14 5.57 -10.15
C VAL A 125 -8.61 4.74 -8.96
N CYS A 126 -8.23 3.47 -8.90
CA CYS A 126 -8.64 2.51 -7.88
C CYS A 126 -10.15 2.31 -7.77
N ARG A 127 -10.92 2.58 -8.84
CA ARG A 127 -12.36 2.38 -8.87
C ARG A 127 -12.72 1.35 -9.94
N ALA A 128 -13.33 0.25 -9.51
CA ALA A 128 -13.80 -0.77 -10.43
C ALA A 128 -14.83 -0.17 -11.40
N ARG A 129 -14.69 -0.50 -12.67
CA ARG A 129 -15.74 -0.27 -13.66
C ARG A 129 -16.95 -1.13 -13.26
N GLN A 130 -18.06 -0.46 -12.94
CA GLN A 130 -19.36 -1.10 -12.76
C GLN A 130 -19.89 -1.60 -14.11
#